data_AF-A0A812W8W4-F1
#
_entry.id   AF-A0A812W8W4-F1
#
_cell.length_a   1.000
_cell.length_b   1.000
_cell.length_c   1.000
_cell.angle_alpha   90.00
_cell.angle_beta   90.00
_cell.angle_gamma   90.00
#
_symmetry.space_group_name_H-M   'P 1'
#
loop_
_entity.id
_entity.type
_entity.pdbx_description
1 polymer ?
#
loop_
_entity_poly.entity_id
_entity_poly.type
_entity_poly.pdbx_seq_one_letter_code
_entity_poly.pdbx_strand_id
1 'polypeptide(L)'
;MFGICGKCVSVESEAEFRRLLCITTLMGDFYKRQLTAQRWLSSNGVAEADAATWVGATFATFAADSSAAEADTFSKLVEEQTPGGLNEMVWKAQEADESYQSLAYSLDAVFHRLVAGAEDLSLAPAAKRLKR
;
A
#
# COMPACT_ATOMS: atom_id res chain seq x y z
N MET A 1 -14.85 -7.71 23.60
CA MET A 1 -15.92 -7.07 22.81
C MET A 1 -15.45 -6.70 21.40
N PHE A 2 -14.24 -6.15 21.19
CA PHE A 2 -13.78 -5.76 19.84
C PHE A 2 -13.28 -6.90 18.93
N GLY A 3 -12.97 -8.09 19.47
CA GLY A 3 -12.44 -9.21 18.67
C GLY A 3 -13.35 -9.72 17.55
N ILE A 4 -14.65 -9.39 17.59
CA ILE A 4 -15.61 -9.70 16.51
C ILE A 4 -15.52 -8.72 15.32
N CYS A 5 -14.89 -7.56 15.53
CA CYS A 5 -14.71 -6.53 14.50
C CYS A 5 -13.31 -6.59 13.85
N GLY A 6 -12.44 -7.49 14.31
CA GLY A 6 -11.05 -7.63 13.86
C GLY A 6 -10.05 -7.68 15.00
N LYS A 7 -8.76 -7.55 14.64
CA LYS A 7 -7.65 -7.44 15.62
C LYS A 7 -7.58 -6.04 16.21
N CYS A 8 -7.23 -5.94 17.49
CA CYS A 8 -7.05 -4.68 18.19
C CYS A 8 -5.58 -4.45 18.51
N VAL A 9 -5.13 -3.20 18.36
CA VAL A 9 -3.80 -2.74 18.77
C VAL A 9 -4.00 -1.70 19.87
N SER A 10 -3.45 -1.97 21.06
CA SER A 10 -3.43 -0.98 22.15
C SER A 10 -2.32 0.03 21.89
N VAL A 11 -2.54 1.28 22.29
CA VAL A 11 -1.58 2.39 22.13
C VAL A 11 -1.45 3.14 23.45
N GLU A 12 -0.26 3.67 23.71
CA GLU A 12 0.06 4.37 24.95
C GLU A 12 -0.12 5.89 24.82
N SER A 13 -0.30 6.40 23.59
CA SER A 13 -0.44 7.84 23.34
C SER A 13 -1.31 8.18 22.12
N GLU A 14 -1.89 9.38 22.13
CA GLU A 14 -2.61 9.92 20.98
C GLU A 14 -1.67 10.12 19.77
N ALA A 15 -0.41 10.45 20.00
CA ALA A 15 0.58 10.61 18.94
C ALA A 15 0.87 9.28 18.21
N GLU A 16 0.87 8.17 18.94
CA GLU A 16 0.95 6.82 18.37
C GLU A 16 -0.33 6.48 17.60
N PHE A 17 -1.50 6.72 18.20
CA PHE A 17 -2.79 6.51 17.54
C PHE A 17 -2.89 7.24 16.19
N ARG A 18 -2.52 8.52 16.12
CA ARG A 18 -2.56 9.31 14.88
C ARG A 18 -1.66 8.73 13.78
N ARG A 19 -0.54 8.09 14.12
CA ARG A 19 0.32 7.40 13.14
C ARG A 19 -0.35 6.12 12.64
N LEU A 20 -0.95 5.32 13.51
CA LEU A 20 -1.71 4.13 13.10
C LEU A 20 -2.90 4.51 12.21
N LEU A 21 -3.57 5.63 12.51
CA LEU A 21 -4.68 6.13 11.71
C LEU A 21 -4.27 6.42 10.26
N CYS A 22 -3.04 6.88 10.00
CA CYS A 22 -2.56 7.10 8.64
C CYS A 22 -2.64 5.85 7.76
N ILE A 23 -2.43 4.65 8.31
CA ILE A 23 -2.49 3.40 7.55
C ILE A 23 -3.89 3.14 6.98
N THR A 24 -4.94 3.58 7.68
CA THR A 24 -6.33 3.42 7.18
C THR A 24 -6.60 4.22 5.90
N THR A 25 -5.79 5.24 5.62
CA THR A 25 -5.91 6.05 4.39
C THR A 25 -5.41 5.31 3.14
N LEU A 26 -4.69 4.19 3.31
CA LEU A 26 -4.16 3.39 2.21
C LEU A 26 -5.23 2.64 1.41
N MET A 27 -6.49 2.66 1.84
CA MET A 27 -7.62 2.12 1.08
C MET A 27 -7.66 2.70 -0.35
N GLY A 28 -7.42 4.01 -0.51
CA GLY A 28 -7.39 4.65 -1.82
C GLY A 28 -6.24 4.16 -2.70
N ASP A 29 -5.04 4.01 -2.15
CA ASP A 29 -3.86 3.46 -2.86
C ASP A 29 -4.11 2.00 -3.29
N PHE A 30 -4.64 1.18 -2.37
CA PHE A 30 -4.97 -0.22 -2.62
C PHE A 30 -5.92 -0.38 -3.80
N TYR A 31 -7.02 0.38 -3.85
CA TYR A 31 -7.95 0.34 -4.98
C TYR A 31 -7.35 0.93 -6.26
N LYS A 32 -6.51 1.95 -6.15
CA LYS A 32 -5.87 2.56 -7.33
C LYS A 32 -4.87 1.61 -7.99
N ARG A 33 -4.13 0.80 -7.22
CA ARG A 33 -3.26 -0.27 -7.73
C ARG A 33 -4.06 -1.32 -8.50
N GLN A 34 -5.19 -1.79 -7.95
CA GLN A 34 -6.08 -2.72 -8.65
C GLN A 34 -6.63 -2.13 -9.95
N LEU A 35 -7.15 -0.90 -9.92
CA LEU A 35 -7.65 -0.24 -11.11
C LEU A 35 -6.56 -0.08 -12.18
N THR A 36 -5.32 0.18 -11.77
CA THR A 36 -4.18 0.29 -12.68
C THR A 36 -3.87 -1.07 -13.34
N ALA A 37 -3.85 -2.15 -12.57
CA ALA A 37 -3.65 -3.51 -13.08
C ALA A 37 -4.79 -3.95 -14.03
N GLN A 38 -6.05 -3.68 -13.67
CA GLN A 38 -7.21 -3.97 -14.51
C GLN A 38 -7.10 -3.25 -15.86
N ARG A 39 -6.79 -1.95 -15.84
CA ARG A 39 -6.62 -1.16 -17.07
C ARG A 39 -5.47 -1.67 -17.92
N TRP A 40 -4.37 -2.12 -17.30
CA TRP A 40 -3.27 -2.73 -18.03
C TRP A 40 -3.73 -4.02 -18.73
N LEU A 41 -4.44 -4.92 -18.06
CA LEU A 41 -5.00 -6.12 -18.69
C LEU A 41 -5.94 -5.76 -19.86
N SER A 42 -6.85 -4.82 -19.67
CA SER A 42 -7.77 -4.37 -20.72
C SER A 42 -7.05 -3.78 -21.92
N SER A 43 -6.01 -2.98 -21.68
CA SER A 43 -5.18 -2.41 -22.76
C SER A 43 -4.37 -3.45 -23.52
N ASN A 44 -4.21 -4.65 -22.95
CA ASN A 44 -3.50 -5.79 -23.55
C ASN A 44 -4.47 -6.89 -24.04
N GLY A 45 -5.73 -6.54 -24.30
CA GLY A 45 -6.68 -7.40 -25.01
C GLY A 45 -7.54 -8.31 -24.12
N VAL A 46 -7.47 -8.18 -22.80
CA VAL A 46 -8.39 -8.89 -21.88
C VAL A 46 -9.71 -8.13 -21.81
N ALA A 47 -10.84 -8.85 -21.82
CA ALA A 47 -12.15 -8.21 -21.64
C ALA A 47 -12.23 -7.52 -20.27
N GLU A 48 -12.85 -6.33 -20.19
CA GLU A 48 -12.85 -5.54 -18.96
C GLU A 48 -13.46 -6.27 -17.76
N ALA A 49 -14.50 -7.08 -17.99
CA ALA A 49 -15.14 -7.90 -16.97
C ALA A 49 -14.21 -9.01 -16.45
N ASP A 50 -13.45 -9.65 -17.35
CA ASP A 50 -12.49 -10.70 -16.98
C ASP A 50 -11.28 -10.10 -16.26
N ALA A 51 -10.80 -8.94 -16.70
CA ALA A 51 -9.72 -8.19 -16.05
C ALA A 51 -10.10 -7.79 -14.62
N ALA A 52 -11.32 -7.28 -14.41
CA ALA A 52 -11.84 -6.92 -13.10
C ALA A 52 -11.95 -8.15 -12.18
N THR A 53 -12.50 -9.25 -12.71
CA THR A 53 -12.66 -10.52 -11.99
C THR A 53 -11.30 -11.06 -11.56
N TRP A 54 -10.34 -11.11 -12.49
CA TRP A 54 -8.99 -11.62 -12.23
C TRP A 54 -8.25 -10.79 -11.19
N VAL A 55 -8.19 -9.47 -11.37
CA VAL A 55 -7.49 -8.58 -10.43
C VAL A 55 -8.09 -8.64 -9.03
N GLY A 56 -9.43 -8.63 -8.93
CA GLY A 56 -10.12 -8.72 -7.64
C GLY A 56 -9.80 -10.03 -6.92
N ALA A 57 -9.90 -11.16 -7.61
CA ALA A 57 -9.59 -12.48 -7.05
C ALA A 57 -8.11 -12.57 -6.62
N THR A 58 -7.19 -12.12 -7.47
CA THR A 58 -5.74 -12.16 -7.19
C THR A 58 -5.36 -11.31 -5.97
N PHE A 59 -5.84 -10.06 -5.89
CA PHE A 59 -5.55 -9.19 -4.74
C PHE A 59 -6.20 -9.71 -3.44
N ALA A 60 -7.37 -10.37 -3.54
CA ALA A 60 -7.99 -11.01 -2.38
C ALA A 60 -7.12 -12.17 -1.85
N THR A 61 -6.52 -12.98 -2.73
CA THR A 61 -5.57 -14.03 -2.34
C THR A 61 -4.36 -13.43 -1.63
N PHE A 62 -3.75 -12.38 -2.19
CA PHE A 62 -2.58 -11.73 -1.55
C PHE A 62 -2.92 -11.16 -0.17
N ALA A 63 -4.09 -10.50 -0.05
CA ALA A 63 -4.55 -9.96 1.21
C ALA A 63 -4.80 -11.06 2.25
N ALA A 64 -5.36 -12.21 1.83
CA ALA A 64 -5.57 -13.36 2.69
C ALA A 64 -4.25 -13.91 3.24
N ASP A 65 -3.24 -14.10 2.39
CA ASP A 65 -1.90 -14.58 2.80
C ASP A 65 -1.24 -13.62 3.81
N SER A 66 -1.43 -12.32 3.62
CA SER A 66 -0.88 -11.28 4.51
C SER A 66 -1.71 -10.98 5.77
N SER A 67 -2.90 -11.59 5.92
CA SER A 67 -3.89 -11.19 6.94
C SER A 67 -3.52 -11.59 8.37
N ALA A 68 -2.78 -12.69 8.53
CA ALA A 68 -2.33 -13.20 9.81
C ALA A 68 -0.91 -12.73 10.15
N ALA A 69 -0.63 -11.42 9.98
CA ALA A 69 0.71 -10.88 10.14
C ALA A 69 1.21 -10.84 11.60
N GLU A 70 2.49 -11.15 11.73
CA GLU A 70 3.40 -10.93 12.86
C GLU A 70 4.52 -9.96 12.42
N ALA A 71 5.50 -9.72 13.30
CA ALA A 71 6.54 -8.70 13.09
C ALA A 71 7.37 -8.91 11.80
N ASP A 72 7.61 -10.15 11.39
CA ASP A 72 8.45 -10.49 10.24
C ASP A 72 7.66 -11.03 9.03
N THR A 73 6.32 -11.06 9.09
CA THR A 73 5.49 -11.64 8.02
C THR A 73 5.72 -10.95 6.68
N PHE A 74 5.74 -9.63 6.64
CA PHE A 74 5.85 -8.91 5.37
C PHE A 74 7.25 -9.02 4.74
N SER A 75 8.33 -9.04 5.54
CA SER A 75 9.67 -9.27 5.00
C SER A 75 9.79 -10.69 4.45
N LYS A 76 9.27 -11.69 5.17
CA LYS A 76 9.24 -13.08 4.69
C LYS A 76 8.46 -13.24 3.40
N LEU A 77 7.26 -12.67 3.29
CA LEU A 77 6.46 -12.73 2.05
C LEU A 77 7.18 -12.10 0.83
N VAL A 78 8.04 -11.10 1.06
CA VAL A 78 8.89 -10.53 0.01
C VAL A 78 10.08 -11.45 -0.31
N GLU A 79 10.75 -11.98 0.72
CA GLU A 79 11.92 -12.88 0.59
C GLU A 79 11.58 -14.25 -0.01
N GLU A 80 10.36 -14.75 0.19
CA GLU A 80 9.86 -16.02 -0.35
C GLU A 80 9.73 -16.01 -1.88
N GLN A 81 9.76 -14.83 -2.50
CA GLN A 81 9.72 -14.72 -3.96
C GLN A 81 10.99 -15.30 -4.57
N THR A 82 10.82 -16.04 -5.68
CA THR A 82 11.95 -16.66 -6.38
C THR A 82 12.98 -15.60 -6.79
N PRO A 83 14.27 -15.72 -6.38
CA PRO A 83 15.33 -14.84 -6.83
C PRO A 83 15.48 -14.87 -8.35
N GLY A 84 15.50 -13.69 -8.99
CA GLY A 84 15.47 -13.51 -10.44
C GLY A 84 14.11 -13.77 -11.09
N GLY A 85 13.07 -14.07 -10.31
CA GLY A 85 11.73 -14.37 -10.77
C GLY A 85 10.89 -13.15 -11.15
N LEU A 86 9.73 -13.40 -11.76
CA LEU A 86 8.82 -12.36 -12.25
C LEU A 86 8.26 -11.49 -11.11
N ASN A 87 7.94 -12.10 -9.96
CA ASN A 87 7.46 -11.35 -8.80
C ASN A 87 8.53 -10.36 -8.30
N GLU A 88 9.80 -10.83 -8.25
CA GLU A 88 10.92 -10.01 -7.81
C GLU A 88 11.17 -8.82 -8.77
N MET A 89 11.11 -9.09 -10.06
CA MET A 89 11.31 -8.08 -11.11
C MET A 89 10.38 -6.88 -10.94
N VAL A 90 9.11 -7.10 -10.60
CA VAL A 90 8.12 -6.01 -10.49
C VAL A 90 8.44 -5.12 -9.29
N TRP A 91 8.63 -5.66 -8.08
CA TRP A 91 8.86 -4.82 -6.92
C TRP A 91 10.23 -4.14 -6.96
N LYS A 92 11.28 -4.78 -7.49
CA LYS A 92 12.59 -4.13 -7.66
C LYS A 92 12.54 -2.95 -8.63
N ALA A 93 11.79 -3.06 -9.72
CA ALA A 93 11.58 -1.94 -10.63
C ALA A 93 10.83 -0.78 -9.96
N GLN A 94 9.82 -1.10 -9.15
CA GLN A 94 9.08 -0.10 -8.36
C GLN A 94 9.95 0.55 -7.27
N GLU A 95 10.84 -0.21 -6.64
CA GLU A 95 11.79 0.30 -5.66
C GLU A 95 12.80 1.25 -6.30
N ALA A 96 13.36 0.87 -7.45
CA ALA A 96 14.26 1.71 -8.23
C ALA A 96 13.61 3.03 -8.70
N ASP A 97 12.29 3.02 -8.93
CA ASP A 97 11.48 4.22 -9.25
C ASP A 97 11.02 5.00 -7.99
N GLU A 98 11.52 4.63 -6.81
CA GLU A 98 11.15 5.23 -5.52
C GLU A 98 9.64 5.19 -5.23
N SER A 99 8.91 4.22 -5.80
CA SER A 99 7.45 4.09 -5.65
C SER A 99 7.06 3.86 -4.18
N TYR A 100 7.80 3.01 -3.47
CA TYR A 100 7.59 2.77 -2.04
C TYR A 100 7.98 3.96 -1.16
N GLN A 101 9.01 4.71 -1.55
CA GLN A 101 9.38 5.95 -0.87
C GLN A 101 8.30 7.03 -1.04
N SER A 102 7.66 7.08 -2.21
CA SER A 102 6.52 7.97 -2.45
C SER A 102 5.34 7.64 -1.54
N LEU A 103 5.09 6.37 -1.25
CA LEU A 103 4.06 5.96 -0.28
C LEU A 103 4.37 6.50 1.13
N ALA A 104 5.63 6.38 1.58
CA ALA A 104 6.06 6.92 2.88
C ALA A 104 5.86 8.44 2.94
N TYR A 105 6.19 9.16 1.87
CA TYR A 105 5.97 10.61 1.79
C TYR A 105 4.49 11.00 1.81
N SER A 106 3.63 10.22 1.17
CA SER A 106 2.18 10.43 1.25
C SER A 106 1.67 10.25 2.68
N LEU A 107 2.17 9.24 3.41
CA LEU A 107 1.82 9.02 4.82
C LEU A 107 2.31 10.14 5.73
N ASP A 108 3.50 10.70 5.48
CA ASP A 108 4.01 11.89 6.18
C ASP A 108 3.07 13.10 5.96
N ALA A 109 2.62 13.33 4.73
CA ALA A 109 1.73 14.44 4.40
C ALA A 109 0.35 14.28 5.06
N VAL A 110 -0.20 13.06 5.08
CA VAL A 110 -1.42 12.74 5.81
C VAL A 110 -1.23 12.96 7.31
N PHE A 111 -0.13 12.48 7.88
CA PHE A 111 0.18 12.68 9.30
C PHE A 111 0.28 14.16 9.66
N HIS A 112 0.98 14.94 8.84
CA HIS A 112 1.05 16.39 8.99
C HIS A 112 -0.35 17.01 9.03
N ARG A 113 -1.23 16.64 8.08
CA ARG A 113 -2.61 17.14 8.06
C ARG A 113 -3.39 16.75 9.31
N LEU A 114 -3.23 15.53 9.82
CA LEU A 114 -3.90 15.08 11.06
C LEU A 114 -3.43 15.86 12.30
N VAL A 115 -2.17 16.30 12.34
CA VAL A 115 -1.62 17.03 13.49
C VAL A 115 -1.82 18.54 13.38
N ALA A 116 -1.61 19.11 12.19
CA ALA A 116 -1.66 20.55 11.94
C ALA A 116 -3.05 21.06 11.49
N GLY A 117 -3.95 20.16 11.10
CA GLY A 117 -5.30 20.50 10.61
C GLY A 117 -5.35 21.04 9.18
N ALA A 118 -4.21 21.12 8.49
CA ALA A 118 -4.11 21.65 7.13
C ALA A 118 -3.14 20.81 6.27
N GLU A 119 -3.42 20.77 4.96
CA GLU A 119 -2.52 20.17 3.98
C GLU A 119 -1.32 21.08 3.70
N ASP A 120 -0.13 20.47 3.58
CA ASP A 120 1.08 21.14 3.13
C ASP A 120 1.56 20.49 1.83
N LEU A 121 1.35 21.19 0.72
CA LEU A 121 1.71 20.72 -0.62
C LEU A 121 3.23 20.55 -0.81
N SER A 122 4.05 21.20 0.03
CA SER A 122 5.50 21.02 -0.02
C SER A 122 5.95 19.65 0.50
N LEU A 123 5.08 18.94 1.23
CA LEU A 123 5.30 17.57 1.70
C LEU A 123 4.86 16.51 0.68
N ALA A 124 4.20 16.91 -0.41
CA ALA A 124 3.77 15.97 -1.44
C ALA A 124 4.96 15.18 -2.00
N PRO A 125 4.79 13.89 -2.35
CA PRO A 125 5.90 13.06 -2.83
C PRO A 125 6.65 13.68 -4.01
N ALA A 126 5.93 14.32 -4.94
CA ALA A 126 6.53 15.01 -6.10
C ALA A 126 7.46 16.16 -5.68
N ALA A 127 7.10 16.94 -4.66
CA ALA A 127 7.93 18.03 -4.16
C ALA A 127 9.20 17.53 -3.45
N LYS A 128 9.13 16.36 -2.79
CA LYS A 128 10.30 15.73 -2.17
C LYS A 128 11.25 15.11 -3.19
N ARG A 129 10.74 14.56 -4.30
CA ARG A 129 11.54 14.02 -5.40
C ARG A 129 12.35 15.09 -6.15
N LEU A 130 11.81 16.30 -6.31
CA LEU A 130 12.48 17.41 -7.01
C LEU A 130 13.60 18.11 -6.21
N LYS A 131 13.70 17.86 -4.91
CA LYS A 131 14.70 18.48 -4.02
C LYS A 131 15.99 17.65 -3.87
N ARG A 132 16.18 16.64 -4.71
CA ARG A 132 17.35 15.75 -4.76
C ARG A 132 18.08 15.95 -6.07
#